data_AF-A0A4Q1T9M7-F1
#
_entry.id   AF-A0A4Q1T9M7-F1
#
_cell.length_a   1.000
_cell.length_b   1.000
_cell.length_c   1.000
_cell.angle_alpha   90.00
_cell.angle_beta   90.00
_cell.angle_gamma   90.00
#
_symmetry.space_group_name_H-M   'P 1'
#
loop_
_entity.id
_entity.type
_entity.pdbx_description
1 polymer ?
#
loop_
_entity_poly.entity_id
_entity_poly.type
_entity_poly.pdbx_seq_one_letter_code
_entity_poly.pdbx_strand_id
1 'polypeptide(L)'
;MESIVDTRHCAGCGVVIQVDDPKRPGYVPTGALAKEKIICQRCFRIKHYNEVAQVSMDDDDFVRILNQIGNTKALVVKVVDIFDFNGSWLKGLHRFVGKNPILLVGNKLDLLPKAINANRLVNWMKYEAKQLGLKPVDVVLCSAQKGTGIDRLVEAMSTYRKRQDVFVVGATNVGKSSLINRLLKEYGGGEDELTTSRFPGTTLDMIEIPIDDQTSLFDTPGIINRDQIVHMVDPEDLKLISPDKAINPKVYQLNDKQTLFFGGMARIDFVRGEKQSFVVYASNRISIHRTKLEKADELYQTHLGTDILSPPTGEKAKNLPPLRRVSFKIPPGEKKDIVISGLGWITPGQTGAWVDVHVPVGVSVVLRNSLI
;
A
#
# COMPACT_ATOMS: atom_id res chain seq x y z
N MET A 1 -26.29 -24.32 43.85
CA MET A 1 -25.47 -24.97 42.81
C MET A 1 -25.10 -23.91 41.80
N GLU A 2 -23.99 -23.23 42.04
CA GLU A 2 -23.42 -22.25 41.12
C GLU A 2 -22.86 -23.00 39.90
N SER A 3 -23.46 -22.78 38.73
CA SER A 3 -22.94 -23.28 37.46
C SER A 3 -21.78 -22.40 37.02
N ILE A 4 -20.56 -22.90 37.19
CA ILE A 4 -19.32 -22.33 36.67
C ILE A 4 -19.48 -22.19 35.15
N VAL A 5 -19.74 -20.97 34.67
CA VAL A 5 -19.65 -20.66 33.24
C VAL A 5 -18.16 -20.59 32.94
N ASP A 6 -17.62 -21.69 32.43
CA ASP A 6 -16.24 -21.82 31.98
C ASP A 6 -15.99 -20.77 30.89
N THR A 7 -15.49 -19.61 31.31
CA THR A 7 -15.26 -18.45 30.44
C THR A 7 -14.00 -18.75 29.66
N ARG A 8 -14.14 -19.44 28.53
CA ARG A 8 -13.00 -19.84 27.70
C ARG A 8 -12.45 -18.60 26.98
N HIS A 9 -11.14 -18.45 27.00
CA HIS A 9 -10.44 -17.35 26.36
C HIS A 9 -9.69 -17.82 25.13
N CYS A 10 -9.54 -16.94 24.14
CA CYS A 10 -8.77 -17.22 22.93
C CYS A 10 -7.28 -17.35 23.27
N ALA A 11 -6.66 -18.47 22.88
CA ALA A 11 -5.22 -18.70 23.08
C ALA A 11 -4.30 -17.72 22.31
N GLY A 12 -4.84 -16.97 21.34
CA GLY A 12 -4.08 -16.02 20.52
C GLY A 12 -4.15 -14.56 20.97
N CYS A 13 -5.32 -14.08 21.41
CA CYS A 13 -5.52 -12.67 21.79
C CYS A 13 -6.17 -12.46 23.16
N GLY A 14 -6.47 -13.52 23.90
CA GLY A 14 -7.04 -13.45 25.25
C GLY A 14 -8.48 -12.96 25.34
N VAL A 15 -9.19 -12.74 24.23
CA VAL A 15 -10.62 -12.36 24.26
C VAL A 15 -11.52 -13.53 24.69
N VAL A 16 -12.61 -13.24 25.38
CA VAL A 16 -13.66 -14.23 25.72
C VAL A 16 -14.25 -14.84 24.45
N ILE A 17 -14.32 -16.16 24.40
CA ILE A 17 -14.88 -16.90 23.26
C ILE A 17 -16.40 -16.81 23.27
N GLN A 18 -16.97 -16.56 22.10
CA GLN A 18 -18.41 -16.57 21.84
C GLN A 18 -18.70 -17.29 20.52
N VAL A 19 -19.92 -17.76 20.34
CA VAL A 19 -20.34 -18.52 19.15
C VAL A 19 -21.59 -17.94 18.46
N ASP A 20 -22.08 -16.80 18.93
CA ASP A 20 -23.36 -16.22 18.55
C ASP A 20 -23.24 -15.29 17.34
N ASP A 21 -22.19 -14.46 17.27
CA ASP A 21 -22.06 -13.42 16.24
C ASP A 21 -20.69 -13.45 15.54
N PRO A 22 -20.61 -13.84 14.25
CA PRO A 22 -19.39 -13.83 13.46
C PRO A 22 -18.68 -12.46 13.38
N LYS A 23 -19.40 -11.36 13.58
CA LYS A 23 -18.85 -10.00 13.50
C LYS A 23 -18.28 -9.51 14.83
N ARG A 24 -18.58 -10.16 15.96
CA ARG A 24 -18.09 -9.73 17.28
C ARG A 24 -16.77 -10.40 17.66
N PRO A 25 -15.88 -9.69 18.39
CA PRO A 25 -14.65 -10.28 18.90
C PRO A 25 -14.90 -11.58 19.67
N GLY A 26 -14.00 -12.55 19.52
CA GLY A 26 -14.12 -13.84 20.21
C GLY A 26 -14.94 -14.90 19.49
N TYR A 27 -15.50 -14.60 18.31
CA TYR A 27 -16.27 -15.59 17.55
C TYR A 27 -15.46 -16.85 17.22
N VAL A 28 -16.05 -18.02 17.44
CA VAL A 28 -15.52 -19.33 17.03
C VAL A 28 -16.68 -20.15 16.44
N PRO A 29 -16.49 -20.85 15.30
CA PRO A 29 -17.48 -21.80 14.80
C PRO A 29 -17.69 -22.94 15.80
N THR A 30 -18.92 -23.42 15.97
CA THR A 30 -19.28 -24.43 16.99
C THR A 30 -18.39 -25.68 16.97
N GLY A 31 -17.97 -26.13 15.78
CA GLY A 31 -17.06 -27.28 15.61
C GLY A 31 -15.62 -27.06 16.09
N ALA A 32 -15.20 -25.83 16.36
CA ALA A 32 -13.87 -25.51 16.87
C ALA A 32 -13.78 -25.40 18.41
N LEU A 33 -14.91 -25.51 19.12
CA LEU A 33 -14.97 -25.56 20.59
C LEU A 33 -14.36 -26.83 21.19
N ALA A 34 -14.29 -27.91 20.40
CA ALA A 34 -13.76 -29.21 20.83
C ALA A 34 -12.23 -29.33 20.73
N LYS A 35 -11.53 -28.27 20.27
CA LYS A 35 -10.07 -28.26 20.15
C LYS A 35 -9.42 -27.87 21.47
N GLU A 36 -8.31 -28.52 21.83
CA GLU A 36 -7.54 -28.18 23.05
C GLU A 36 -7.04 -26.72 23.05
N LYS A 37 -6.69 -26.17 21.88
CA LYS A 37 -6.33 -24.75 21.71
C LYS A 37 -7.36 -24.03 20.86
N ILE A 38 -8.24 -23.27 21.51
CA ILE A 38 -9.28 -22.49 20.85
C ILE A 38 -8.72 -21.13 20.44
N ILE A 39 -8.79 -20.84 19.14
CA ILE A 39 -8.44 -19.53 18.57
C ILE A 39 -9.66 -18.91 17.92
N CYS A 40 -9.97 -17.66 18.27
CA CYS A 40 -11.07 -16.92 17.67
C CYS A 40 -10.85 -16.74 16.16
N GLN A 41 -11.92 -16.49 15.41
CA GLN A 41 -11.88 -16.32 13.96
C GLN A 41 -10.85 -15.27 13.54
N ARG A 42 -10.69 -14.20 14.31
CA ARG A 42 -9.64 -13.18 14.09
C ARG A 42 -8.23 -13.79 14.22
N CYS A 43 -7.92 -14.46 15.32
CA CYS A 43 -6.62 -15.11 15.53
C CYS A 43 -6.36 -16.25 14.55
N PHE A 44 -7.40 -16.99 14.16
CA PHE A 44 -7.33 -18.00 13.11
C PHE A 44 -6.97 -17.37 11.75
N ARG A 45 -7.61 -16.26 11.40
CA ARG A 45 -7.32 -15.51 10.16
C ARG A 45 -5.94 -14.87 10.16
N ILE A 46 -5.47 -14.36 11.30
CA ILE A 46 -4.09 -13.89 11.48
C ILE A 46 -3.10 -15.05 11.28
N LYS A 47 -3.33 -16.19 11.94
CA LYS A 47 -2.40 -17.34 11.92
C LYS A 47 -2.34 -18.05 10.58
N HIS A 48 -3.46 -18.20 9.87
CA HIS A 48 -3.55 -19.00 8.64
C HIS A 48 -3.62 -18.17 7.36
N TYR A 49 -4.15 -16.94 7.41
CA TYR A 49 -4.30 -16.08 6.24
C TYR A 49 -3.49 -14.78 6.34
N ASN A 50 -2.74 -14.58 7.43
CA ASN A 50 -1.95 -13.36 7.69
C ASN A 50 -2.81 -12.08 7.63
N GLU A 51 -4.11 -12.19 7.87
CA GLU A 51 -5.05 -11.06 7.92
C GLU A 51 -4.99 -10.42 9.30
N VAL A 52 -3.98 -9.57 9.50
CA VAL A 52 -3.97 -8.64 10.64
C VAL A 52 -5.17 -7.72 10.48
N ALA A 53 -6.11 -7.78 11.42
CA ALA A 53 -7.23 -6.84 11.47
C ALA A 53 -6.66 -5.41 11.43
N GLN A 54 -6.93 -4.71 10.34
CA GLN A 54 -6.48 -3.36 10.11
C GLN A 54 -7.11 -2.47 11.18
N VAL A 55 -6.32 -2.07 12.17
CA VAL A 55 -6.77 -1.08 13.15
C VAL A 55 -6.80 0.24 12.40
N SER A 56 -7.97 0.88 12.29
CA SER A 56 -8.03 2.28 11.90
C SER A 56 -7.32 3.09 12.97
N MET A 57 -6.07 3.44 12.72
CA MET A 57 -5.34 4.38 13.56
C MET A 57 -5.95 5.77 13.36
N ASP A 58 -6.23 6.44 14.46
CA ASP A 58 -6.44 7.88 14.47
C ASP A 58 -5.08 8.58 14.34
N ASP A 59 -5.06 9.76 13.72
CA ASP A 59 -3.82 10.48 13.40
C ASP A 59 -2.96 10.76 14.65
N ASP A 60 -3.59 10.89 15.82
CA ASP A 60 -2.92 11.16 17.09
C ASP A 60 -2.09 9.96 17.61
N ASP A 61 -2.58 8.74 17.44
CA ASP A 61 -1.84 7.53 17.85
C ASP A 61 -0.60 7.33 16.97
N PHE A 62 -0.72 7.66 15.68
CA PHE A 62 0.41 7.65 14.76
C PHE A 62 1.49 8.65 15.18
N VAL A 63 1.09 9.89 15.48
CA VAL A 63 2.01 10.94 15.92
C VAL A 63 2.74 10.52 17.20
N ARG A 64 2.05 9.86 18.15
CA ARG A 64 2.68 9.33 19.37
C ARG A 64 3.77 8.31 19.08
N ILE A 65 3.50 7.32 18.23
CA ILE A 65 4.50 6.31 17.84
C ILE A 65 5.70 6.98 17.17
N LEU A 66 5.46 7.88 16.22
CA LEU A 66 6.56 8.55 15.53
C LEU A 66 7.41 9.42 16.46
N ASN A 67 6.80 10.10 17.43
CA ASN A 67 7.53 10.87 18.43
C ASN A 67 8.35 9.97 19.36
N GLN A 68 7.84 8.79 19.73
CA GLN A 68 8.62 7.80 20.48
C GLN A 68 9.88 7.39 19.70
N ILE A 69 9.72 7.08 18.40
CA ILE A 69 10.84 6.77 17.51
C ILE A 69 11.81 7.97 17.40
N GLY A 70 11.28 9.20 17.32
CA GLY A 70 12.11 10.40 17.26
C GLY A 70 12.97 10.65 18.49
N ASN A 71 12.55 10.16 19.65
CA ASN A 71 13.27 10.28 20.92
C ASN A 71 14.30 9.17 21.15
N THR A 72 14.28 8.10 20.35
CA THR A 72 15.30 7.05 20.38
C THR A 72 16.40 7.34 19.37
N LYS A 73 17.57 6.72 19.56
CA LYS A 73 18.63 6.67 18.56
C LYS A 73 18.48 5.36 17.79
N ALA A 74 18.02 5.43 16.56
CA ALA A 74 17.72 4.24 15.78
C ALA A 74 17.82 4.50 14.28
N LEU A 75 17.89 3.44 13.48
CA LEU A 75 17.69 3.52 12.04
C LEU A 75 16.18 3.43 11.73
N VAL A 76 15.67 4.37 10.95
CA VAL A 76 14.28 4.30 10.47
C VAL A 76 14.28 3.74 9.05
N VAL A 77 13.70 2.57 8.86
CA VAL A 77 13.50 1.94 7.54
C VAL A 77 12.11 2.31 7.04
N LYS A 78 12.04 3.26 6.12
CA LYS A 78 10.77 3.70 5.49
C LYS A 78 10.48 2.83 4.27
N VAL A 79 9.46 1.99 4.34
CA VAL A 79 9.01 1.15 3.23
C VAL A 79 7.93 1.87 2.44
N VAL A 80 8.12 1.96 1.12
CA VAL A 80 7.16 2.53 0.16
C VAL A 80 6.90 1.53 -0.97
N ASP A 81 5.70 1.57 -1.54
CA ASP A 81 5.37 0.81 -2.74
C ASP A 81 5.87 1.58 -3.96
N ILE A 82 6.71 0.98 -4.80
CA ILE A 82 7.23 1.65 -6.00
C ILE A 82 6.10 1.97 -6.98
N PHE A 83 5.10 1.09 -7.09
CA PHE A 83 3.99 1.27 -8.02
C PHE A 83 3.08 2.43 -7.59
N ASP A 84 2.84 2.56 -6.29
CA ASP A 84 2.06 3.66 -5.69
C ASP A 84 2.91 4.50 -4.73
N PHE A 85 3.98 5.09 -5.24
CA PHE A 85 4.93 5.86 -4.42
C PHE A 85 4.27 7.01 -3.67
N ASN A 86 3.43 7.79 -4.36
CA ASN A 86 2.76 8.96 -3.76
C ASN A 86 1.66 8.54 -2.79
N GLY A 87 0.91 7.47 -3.09
CA GLY A 87 -0.10 6.92 -2.17
C GLY A 87 0.51 6.18 -0.97
N SER A 88 1.72 5.63 -1.08
CA SER A 88 2.43 5.03 0.06
C SER A 88 3.24 6.04 0.89
N TRP A 89 3.23 7.32 0.50
CA TRP A 89 4.08 8.32 1.12
C TRP A 89 3.48 8.87 2.42
N LEU A 90 4.10 8.49 3.55
CA LEU A 90 3.81 9.09 4.85
C LEU A 90 4.35 10.54 4.90
N LYS A 91 3.44 11.51 4.79
CA LYS A 91 3.73 12.95 4.87
C LYS A 91 4.19 13.31 6.28
N GLY A 92 5.14 14.23 6.40
CA GLY A 92 5.60 14.74 7.71
C GLY A 92 6.44 13.79 8.55
N LEU A 93 6.66 12.53 8.15
CA LEU A 93 7.47 11.55 8.89
C LEU A 93 8.81 12.12 9.36
N HIS A 94 9.54 12.81 8.48
CA HIS A 94 10.85 13.41 8.75
C HIS A 94 10.84 14.47 9.87
N ARG A 95 9.67 15.04 10.21
CA ARG A 95 9.51 16.01 11.30
C ARG A 95 9.45 15.33 12.66
N PHE A 96 8.95 14.10 12.71
CA PHE A 96 8.72 13.36 13.94
C PHE A 96 9.85 12.38 14.28
N VAL A 97 10.54 11.84 13.28
CA VAL A 97 11.66 10.90 13.50
C VAL A 97 12.97 11.59 13.91
N GLY A 98 12.94 12.90 14.21
CA GLY A 98 14.06 13.65 14.77
C GLY A 98 15.32 13.66 13.89
N LYS A 99 16.47 13.30 14.48
CA LYS A 99 17.77 13.21 13.79
C LYS A 99 18.10 11.81 13.28
N ASN A 100 17.17 10.87 13.39
CA ASN A 100 17.43 9.48 13.03
C ASN A 100 17.70 9.34 11.53
N PRO A 101 18.71 8.55 11.12
CA PRO A 101 18.93 8.25 9.72
C PRO A 101 17.73 7.50 9.15
N ILE A 102 17.32 7.87 7.94
CA ILE A 102 16.19 7.24 7.24
C ILE A 102 16.72 6.47 6.04
N LEU A 103 16.56 5.15 6.05
CA LEU A 103 16.77 4.29 4.88
C LEU A 103 15.44 4.16 4.13
N LEU A 104 15.40 4.57 2.86
CA LEU A 104 14.19 4.44 2.04
C LEU A 104 14.21 3.13 1.26
N VAL A 105 13.16 2.34 1.39
CA VAL A 105 13.02 1.03 0.75
C VAL A 105 11.86 1.05 -0.22
N GLY A 106 12.16 0.95 -1.51
CA GLY A 106 11.16 0.75 -2.55
C GLY A 106 10.83 -0.73 -2.70
N ASN A 107 9.67 -1.14 -2.23
CA ASN A 107 9.21 -2.53 -2.31
C ASN A 107 8.35 -2.76 -3.57
N LYS A 108 8.07 -4.04 -3.86
CA LYS A 108 7.29 -4.52 -5.00
C LYS A 108 7.95 -4.24 -6.36
N LEU A 109 9.28 -4.27 -6.41
CA LEU A 109 10.06 -4.09 -7.65
C LEU A 109 9.62 -5.05 -8.77
N ASP A 110 9.10 -6.23 -8.42
CA ASP A 110 8.62 -7.24 -9.36
C ASP A 110 7.34 -6.87 -10.11
N LEU A 111 6.61 -5.84 -9.67
CA LEU A 111 5.43 -5.32 -10.37
C LEU A 111 5.79 -4.41 -11.55
N LEU A 112 7.02 -3.90 -11.57
CA LEU A 112 7.49 -3.04 -12.64
C LEU A 112 7.85 -3.84 -13.90
N PRO A 113 7.66 -3.26 -15.10
CA PRO A 113 8.16 -3.83 -16.35
C PRO A 113 9.67 -4.13 -16.28
N LYS A 114 10.08 -5.32 -16.76
CA LYS A 114 11.47 -5.80 -16.71
C LYS A 114 12.51 -4.88 -17.36
N ALA A 115 12.09 -4.00 -18.27
CA ALA A 115 12.97 -3.09 -19.01
C ALA A 115 13.43 -1.86 -18.19
N ILE A 116 12.96 -1.68 -16.95
CA ILE A 116 13.27 -0.49 -16.15
C ILE A 116 14.66 -0.61 -15.52
N ASN A 117 15.48 0.40 -15.75
CA ASN A 117 16.80 0.50 -15.14
C ASN A 117 16.69 0.84 -13.64
N ALA A 118 17.17 -0.07 -12.79
CA ALA A 118 17.13 0.07 -11.33
C ALA A 118 17.85 1.33 -10.82
N ASN A 119 18.97 1.74 -11.43
CA ASN A 119 19.69 2.95 -11.01
C ASN A 119 18.90 4.22 -11.33
N ARG A 120 18.21 4.25 -12.48
CA ARG A 120 17.31 5.35 -12.84
C ARG A 120 16.16 5.47 -11.83
N LEU A 121 15.59 4.33 -11.44
CA LEU A 121 14.53 4.27 -10.43
C LEU A 121 15.01 4.76 -9.06
N VAL A 122 16.20 4.33 -8.61
CA VAL A 122 16.82 4.82 -7.37
C VAL A 122 16.99 6.34 -7.40
N ASN A 123 17.53 6.88 -8.50
CA ASN A 123 17.75 8.32 -8.64
C ASN A 123 16.43 9.10 -8.65
N TRP A 124 15.41 8.57 -9.32
CA TRP A 124 14.07 9.13 -9.32
C TRP A 124 13.47 9.13 -7.90
N MET A 125 13.57 8.03 -7.15
CA MET A 125 13.09 7.97 -5.76
C MET A 125 13.84 8.95 -4.86
N LYS A 126 15.15 9.11 -5.02
CA LYS A 126 15.94 10.13 -4.30
C LYS A 126 15.45 11.54 -4.61
N TYR A 127 15.16 11.84 -5.87
CA TYR A 127 14.61 13.12 -6.30
C TYR A 127 13.23 13.37 -5.69
N GLU A 128 12.29 12.44 -5.83
CA GLU A 128 10.93 12.57 -5.31
C GLU A 128 10.92 12.66 -3.78
N ALA A 129 11.72 11.85 -3.09
CA ALA A 129 11.87 11.95 -1.64
C ALA A 129 12.32 13.36 -1.20
N LYS A 130 13.29 13.95 -1.92
CA LYS A 130 13.77 15.30 -1.66
C LYS A 130 12.67 16.35 -1.87
N GLN A 131 11.86 16.23 -2.92
CA GLN A 131 10.72 17.13 -3.16
C GLN A 131 9.69 17.05 -2.02
N LEU A 132 9.54 15.87 -1.42
CA LEU A 132 8.65 15.62 -0.28
C LEU A 132 9.32 15.89 1.09
N GLY A 133 10.46 16.57 1.10
CA GLY A 133 11.16 17.01 2.31
C GLY A 133 11.99 15.94 3.02
N LEU A 134 12.20 14.78 2.41
CA LEU A 134 12.94 13.66 3.01
C LEU A 134 14.26 13.44 2.26
N LYS A 135 15.38 13.45 2.98
CA LYS A 135 16.69 13.11 2.44
C LYS A 135 17.13 11.78 3.05
N PRO A 136 16.94 10.65 2.33
CA PRO A 136 17.30 9.36 2.88
C PRO A 136 18.83 9.19 2.86
N VAL A 137 19.37 8.42 3.82
CA VAL A 137 20.80 8.08 3.83
C VAL A 137 21.18 7.20 2.65
N ASP A 138 20.27 6.31 2.26
CA ASP A 138 20.34 5.57 1.00
C ASP A 138 18.94 5.13 0.54
N VAL A 139 18.85 4.64 -0.70
CA VAL A 139 17.64 4.07 -1.28
C VAL A 139 17.93 2.66 -1.78
N VAL A 140 17.15 1.70 -1.29
CA VAL A 140 17.24 0.29 -1.69
C VAL A 140 15.94 -0.12 -2.38
N LEU A 141 16.07 -0.87 -3.47
CA LEU A 141 14.93 -1.48 -4.16
C LEU A 141 14.86 -2.95 -3.80
N CYS A 142 13.68 -3.45 -3.47
CA CYS A 142 13.47 -4.85 -3.18
C CYS A 142 12.12 -5.37 -3.68
N SER A 143 12.01 -6.69 -3.74
CA SER A 143 10.74 -7.40 -3.79
C SER A 143 10.70 -8.36 -2.60
N ALA A 144 9.94 -8.02 -1.56
CA ALA A 144 9.73 -8.92 -0.43
C ALA A 144 9.18 -10.29 -0.86
N GLN A 145 8.31 -10.29 -1.88
CA GLN A 145 7.69 -11.50 -2.40
C GLN A 145 8.68 -12.39 -3.18
N LYS A 146 9.55 -11.81 -4.01
CA LYS A 146 10.52 -12.56 -4.82
C LYS A 146 11.87 -12.77 -4.13
N GLY A 147 12.21 -11.98 -3.12
CA GLY A 147 13.52 -11.97 -2.46
C GLY A 147 14.56 -11.09 -3.13
N THR A 148 14.23 -10.50 -4.28
CA THR A 148 15.17 -9.64 -5.01
C THR A 148 15.54 -8.43 -4.16
N GLY A 149 16.84 -8.16 -4.01
CA GLY A 149 17.34 -6.97 -3.31
C GLY A 149 17.29 -7.04 -1.78
N ILE A 150 16.91 -8.19 -1.19
CA ILE A 150 16.88 -8.36 0.27
C ILE A 150 18.30 -8.35 0.85
N ASP A 151 19.27 -9.00 0.23
CA ASP A 151 20.67 -9.01 0.71
C ASP A 151 21.24 -7.59 0.80
N ARG A 152 21.02 -6.78 -0.25
CA ARG A 152 21.40 -5.37 -0.27
C ARG A 152 20.68 -4.55 0.80
N LEU A 153 19.43 -4.87 1.11
CA LEU A 153 18.71 -4.23 2.21
C LEU A 153 19.35 -4.56 3.56
N VAL A 154 19.70 -5.83 3.79
CA VAL A 154 20.37 -6.28 5.03
C VAL A 154 21.73 -5.62 5.19
N GLU A 155 22.52 -5.55 4.12
CA GLU A 155 23.81 -4.85 4.10
C GLU A 155 23.66 -3.36 4.42
N ALA A 156 22.70 -2.69 3.78
CA ALA A 156 22.41 -1.27 4.03
C ALA A 156 21.95 -1.04 5.47
N MET A 157 21.04 -1.87 5.98
CA MET A 157 20.57 -1.80 7.38
C MET A 157 21.75 -1.98 8.35
N SER A 158 22.61 -2.97 8.12
CA SER A 158 23.78 -3.22 8.97
C SER A 158 24.78 -2.06 8.95
N THR A 159 24.98 -1.45 7.77
CA THR A 159 25.87 -0.29 7.59
C THR A 159 25.35 0.96 8.29
N TYR A 160 24.06 1.29 8.09
CA TYR A 160 23.49 2.55 8.56
C TYR A 160 22.94 2.49 9.98
N ARG A 161 22.65 1.30 10.54
CA ARG A 161 22.16 1.16 11.93
C ARG A 161 23.22 1.47 12.97
N LYS A 162 24.51 1.29 12.67
CA LYS A 162 25.63 1.56 13.59
C LYS A 162 25.41 0.95 15.00
N ARG A 163 24.96 -0.31 15.06
CA ARG A 163 24.60 -1.01 16.32
C ARG A 163 23.52 -0.30 17.14
N GLN A 164 22.52 0.25 16.48
CA GLN A 164 21.30 0.77 17.10
C GLN A 164 20.10 -0.05 16.61
N ASP A 165 18.97 0.15 17.28
CA ASP A 165 17.69 -0.43 16.91
C ASP A 165 17.23 -0.01 15.52
N VAL A 166 16.33 -0.79 14.94
CA VAL A 166 15.75 -0.53 13.63
C VAL A 166 14.24 -0.45 13.71
N PHE A 167 13.65 0.68 13.33
CA PHE A 167 12.20 0.82 13.24
C PHE A 167 11.74 0.74 11.79
N VAL A 168 10.86 -0.21 11.48
CA VAL A 168 10.28 -0.34 10.14
C VAL A 168 8.95 0.39 10.10
N VAL A 169 8.85 1.42 9.26
CA VAL A 169 7.66 2.27 9.11
C VAL A 169 7.16 2.28 7.66
N GLY A 170 5.85 2.33 7.47
CA GLY A 170 5.26 2.38 6.14
C GLY A 170 3.75 2.44 6.17
N ALA A 171 3.14 2.88 5.07
CA ALA A 171 1.70 2.82 4.92
C ALA A 171 1.20 1.36 4.90
N THR A 172 -0.09 1.14 5.09
CA THR A 172 -0.69 -0.17 4.85
C THR A 172 -0.49 -0.60 3.39
N ASN A 173 -0.46 -1.92 3.17
CA ASN A 173 -0.32 -2.52 1.84
C ASN A 173 1.01 -2.24 1.09
N VAL A 174 1.99 -1.53 1.67
CA VAL A 174 3.33 -1.37 1.06
C VAL A 174 4.16 -2.66 1.07
N GLY A 175 3.70 -3.69 1.78
CA GLY A 175 4.39 -4.97 1.94
C GLY A 175 5.39 -5.02 3.09
N LYS A 176 5.23 -4.16 4.12
CA LYS A 176 6.03 -4.17 5.35
C LYS A 176 6.05 -5.54 6.04
N SER A 177 4.88 -6.14 6.30
CA SER A 177 4.80 -7.46 6.93
C SER A 177 5.41 -8.57 6.07
N SER A 178 5.25 -8.49 4.74
CA SER A 178 5.92 -9.42 3.82
C SER A 178 7.44 -9.27 3.86
N LEU A 179 7.94 -8.04 3.99
CA LEU A 179 9.37 -7.76 4.09
C LEU A 179 9.94 -8.33 5.39
N ILE A 180 9.27 -8.11 6.52
CA ILE A 180 9.71 -8.60 7.82
C ILE A 180 9.67 -10.12 7.88
N ASN A 181 8.58 -10.76 7.43
CA ASN A 181 8.50 -12.21 7.36
C ASN A 181 9.60 -12.81 6.47
N ARG A 182 9.99 -12.10 5.41
CA ARG A 182 11.10 -12.52 4.54
C ARG A 182 12.44 -12.44 5.26
N LEU A 183 12.72 -11.32 5.92
CA LEU A 183 13.94 -11.13 6.72
C LEU A 183 14.04 -12.20 7.82
N LEU A 184 12.93 -12.47 8.52
CA LEU A 184 12.87 -13.52 9.53
C LEU A 184 13.16 -14.91 8.96
N LYS A 185 12.62 -15.24 7.79
CA LYS A 185 12.82 -16.56 7.18
C LYS A 185 14.26 -16.78 6.70
N GLU A 186 14.91 -15.74 6.19
CA GLU A 186 16.24 -15.85 5.58
C GLU A 186 17.39 -15.57 6.57
N TYR A 187 17.13 -14.76 7.59
CA TYR A 187 18.16 -14.27 8.51
C TYR A 187 17.81 -14.46 9.99
N GLY A 188 16.58 -14.88 10.33
CA GLY A 188 16.21 -15.31 11.67
C GLY A 188 16.68 -16.74 11.89
N GLY A 189 17.73 -16.90 12.70
CA GLY A 189 18.28 -18.21 13.00
C GLY A 189 17.28 -19.10 13.76
N GLY A 190 16.99 -20.29 13.20
CA GLY A 190 16.35 -21.42 13.89
C GLY A 190 14.86 -21.29 14.24
N GLU A 191 14.13 -22.42 14.23
CA GLU A 191 12.68 -22.49 14.48
C GLU A 191 12.26 -22.14 15.93
N ASP A 192 13.20 -21.96 16.87
CA ASP A 192 12.91 -21.96 18.32
C ASP A 192 13.14 -20.65 19.10
N GLU A 193 13.68 -19.57 18.50
CA GLU A 193 14.00 -18.33 19.26
C GLU A 193 13.22 -17.07 18.85
N LEU A 194 12.18 -17.19 18.01
CA LEU A 194 11.33 -16.05 17.65
C LEU A 194 10.22 -15.82 18.70
N THR A 195 10.63 -15.37 19.88
CA THR A 195 9.67 -14.79 20.84
C THR A 195 9.29 -13.39 20.34
N THR A 196 8.26 -13.33 19.50
CA THR A 196 7.59 -12.06 19.20
C THR A 196 6.96 -11.54 20.50
N SER A 197 7.66 -10.64 21.19
CA SER A 197 7.11 -9.91 22.32
C SER A 197 6.36 -8.69 21.81
N ARG A 198 5.26 -8.35 22.47
CA ARG A 198 4.57 -7.09 22.25
C ARG A 198 5.20 -6.07 23.17
N PHE A 199 5.61 -4.93 22.61
CA PHE A 199 6.19 -3.85 23.42
C PHE A 199 5.14 -3.34 24.44
N PRO A 200 5.36 -3.49 25.77
CA PRO A 200 4.36 -3.10 26.77
C PRO A 200 4.21 -1.58 26.87
N GLY A 201 2.97 -1.10 27.04
CA GLY A 201 2.70 0.32 27.36
C GLY A 201 2.25 1.20 26.18
N THR A 202 2.03 0.62 25.00
CA THR A 202 1.40 1.30 23.86
C THR A 202 0.01 0.73 23.59
N THR A 203 -0.95 1.59 23.19
CA THR A 203 -2.29 1.19 22.73
C THR A 203 -2.25 0.40 21.41
N LEU A 204 -1.08 0.34 20.76
CA LEU A 204 -0.83 -0.37 19.53
C LEU A 204 0.38 -1.29 19.70
N ASP A 205 0.20 -2.58 19.39
CA ASP A 205 1.22 -3.61 19.54
C ASP A 205 2.32 -3.47 18.48
N MET A 206 3.49 -2.93 18.86
CA MET A 206 4.71 -3.09 18.07
C MET A 206 5.28 -4.50 18.29
N ILE A 207 5.80 -5.10 17.22
CA ILE A 207 6.44 -6.42 17.30
C ILE A 207 7.95 -6.20 17.41
N GLU A 208 8.55 -6.74 18.45
CA GLU A 208 10.00 -6.74 18.63
C GLU A 208 10.61 -8.04 18.08
N ILE A 209 11.68 -7.89 17.30
CA ILE A 209 12.44 -8.99 16.70
C ILE A 209 13.92 -8.76 17.05
N PRO A 210 14.52 -9.55 17.95
CA PRO A 210 15.92 -9.42 18.28
C PRO A 210 16.82 -9.61 17.05
N ILE A 211 17.76 -8.70 16.83
CA ILE A 211 18.82 -8.83 15.81
C ILE A 211 20.08 -9.42 16.43
N ASP A 212 20.42 -8.94 17.63
CA ASP A 212 21.53 -9.39 18.47
C ASP A 212 21.20 -9.09 19.95
N ASP A 213 22.08 -9.45 20.88
CA ASP A 213 21.86 -9.31 22.33
C ASP A 213 21.53 -7.88 22.81
N GLN A 214 21.79 -6.86 21.99
CA GLN A 214 21.67 -5.45 22.37
C GLN A 214 20.71 -4.66 21.49
N THR A 215 20.27 -5.20 20.36
CA THR A 215 19.49 -4.45 19.38
C THR A 215 18.37 -5.25 18.76
N SER A 216 17.27 -4.56 18.49
CA SER A 216 16.05 -5.15 17.96
C SER A 216 15.56 -4.43 16.71
N LEU A 217 14.85 -5.18 15.88
CA LEU A 217 14.02 -4.68 14.81
C LEU A 217 12.58 -4.56 15.32
N PHE A 218 12.02 -3.37 15.24
CA PHE A 218 10.66 -3.07 15.65
C PHE A 218 9.75 -2.93 14.43
N ASP A 219 8.76 -3.82 14.32
CA ASP A 219 7.66 -3.65 13.37
C ASP A 219 6.65 -2.66 13.93
N THR A 220 6.48 -1.53 13.24
CA THR A 220 5.45 -0.56 13.62
C THR A 220 4.13 -0.89 12.93
N PRO A 221 2.96 -0.62 13.53
CA PRO A 221 1.68 -0.73 12.83
C PRO A 221 1.68 0.01 11.49
N GLY A 222 1.11 -0.61 10.46
CA GLY A 222 0.99 0.02 9.14
C GLY A 222 -0.03 1.16 9.17
N ILE A 223 0.33 2.33 8.63
CA ILE A 223 -0.54 3.51 8.66
C ILE A 223 -1.48 3.51 7.47
N ILE A 224 -2.78 3.62 7.72
CA ILE A 224 -3.77 3.68 6.65
C ILE A 224 -3.67 5.04 5.95
N ASN A 225 -3.32 5.05 4.68
CA ASN A 225 -3.44 6.27 3.89
C ASN A 225 -4.84 6.36 3.29
N ARG A 226 -5.71 7.14 3.91
CA ARG A 226 -7.12 7.33 3.51
C ARG A 226 -7.28 7.90 2.09
N ASP A 227 -6.21 8.47 1.52
CA ASP A 227 -6.20 9.02 0.16
C ASP A 227 -6.08 7.96 -0.96
N GLN A 228 -5.88 6.67 -0.62
CA GLN A 228 -5.77 5.59 -1.61
C GLN A 228 -7.13 4.99 -1.97
N ILE A 229 -7.33 4.73 -3.27
CA ILE A 229 -8.57 4.14 -3.79
C ILE A 229 -8.83 2.72 -3.25
N VAL A 230 -7.78 2.01 -2.81
CA VAL A 230 -7.87 0.64 -2.29
C VAL A 230 -8.71 0.52 -1.02
N HIS A 231 -8.93 1.62 -0.29
CA HIS A 231 -9.77 1.65 0.91
C HIS A 231 -11.25 1.90 0.61
N MET A 232 -11.59 2.18 -0.65
CA MET A 232 -12.95 2.47 -1.09
C MET A 232 -13.62 1.27 -1.77
N VAL A 233 -12.90 0.15 -1.86
CA VAL A 233 -13.34 -1.05 -2.57
C VAL A 233 -13.33 -2.27 -1.66
N ASP A 234 -14.19 -3.22 -1.98
CA ASP A 234 -14.22 -4.51 -1.31
C ASP A 234 -13.00 -5.37 -1.68
N PRO A 235 -12.68 -6.40 -0.88
CA PRO A 235 -11.55 -7.30 -1.13
C PRO A 235 -11.56 -8.01 -2.49
N GLU A 236 -12.73 -8.20 -3.10
CA GLU A 236 -12.87 -8.81 -4.43
C GLU A 236 -12.36 -7.86 -5.52
N ASP A 237 -12.85 -6.63 -5.50
CA ASP A 237 -12.44 -5.56 -6.42
C ASP A 237 -10.97 -5.15 -6.19
N LEU A 238 -10.49 -5.24 -4.95
CA LEU A 238 -9.09 -5.01 -4.60
C LEU A 238 -8.14 -5.90 -5.41
N LYS A 239 -8.51 -7.16 -5.68
CA LYS A 239 -7.72 -8.11 -6.49
C LYS A 239 -7.69 -7.75 -7.98
N LEU A 240 -8.62 -6.91 -8.43
CA LEU A 240 -8.68 -6.44 -9.81
C LEU A 240 -7.84 -5.19 -10.00
N ILE A 241 -7.88 -4.26 -9.02
CA ILE A 241 -7.13 -2.99 -9.10
C ILE A 241 -5.68 -3.13 -8.63
N SER A 242 -5.37 -4.05 -7.71
CA SER A 242 -4.01 -4.25 -7.20
C SER A 242 -3.24 -5.22 -8.11
N PRO A 243 -2.07 -4.83 -8.62
CA PRO A 243 -1.26 -5.72 -9.43
C PRO A 243 -0.64 -6.83 -8.57
N ASP A 244 -0.75 -8.07 -9.05
CA ASP A 244 -0.14 -9.27 -8.43
C ASP A 244 1.01 -9.86 -9.27
N LYS A 245 1.24 -9.28 -10.45
CA LYS A 245 2.26 -9.67 -11.43
C LYS A 245 2.83 -8.40 -12.08
N ALA A 246 3.98 -8.55 -12.74
CA ALA A 246 4.57 -7.51 -13.56
C ALA A 246 3.54 -6.90 -14.52
N ILE A 247 3.46 -5.57 -14.50
CA ILE A 247 2.47 -4.82 -15.26
C ILE A 247 2.88 -4.76 -16.72
N ASN A 248 1.91 -4.99 -17.60
CA ASN A 248 2.08 -4.84 -19.02
C ASN A 248 1.63 -3.42 -19.40
N PRO A 249 2.53 -2.56 -19.91
CA PRO A 249 2.15 -1.23 -20.36
C PRO A 249 1.15 -1.32 -21.51
N LYS A 250 -0.05 -0.75 -21.34
CA LYS A 250 -1.09 -0.73 -22.39
C LYS A 250 -1.05 0.61 -23.13
N VAL A 251 -0.70 0.59 -24.41
CA VAL A 251 -0.58 1.81 -25.23
C VAL A 251 -1.90 2.10 -25.95
N TYR A 252 -2.47 3.28 -25.71
CA TYR A 252 -3.67 3.77 -26.39
C TYR A 252 -3.31 4.99 -27.25
N GLN A 253 -3.58 4.93 -28.56
CA GLN A 253 -3.47 6.09 -29.44
C GLN A 253 -4.78 6.89 -29.37
N LEU A 254 -4.74 8.06 -28.72
CA LEU A 254 -5.91 8.90 -28.50
C LEU A 254 -5.86 10.15 -29.40
N ASN A 255 -7.02 10.50 -29.95
CA ASN A 255 -7.32 11.82 -30.47
C ASN A 255 -7.91 12.68 -29.35
N ASP A 256 -7.98 13.99 -29.56
CA ASP A 256 -8.73 14.85 -28.67
C ASP A 256 -10.19 14.39 -28.51
N LYS A 257 -10.81 14.79 -27.39
CA LYS A 257 -12.19 14.44 -27.05
C LYS A 257 -12.41 12.93 -26.93
N GLN A 258 -11.43 12.22 -26.36
CA GLN A 258 -11.56 10.81 -26.03
C GLN A 258 -11.28 10.54 -24.57
N THR A 259 -11.88 9.47 -24.07
CA THR A 259 -11.89 9.11 -22.66
C THR A 259 -11.42 7.67 -22.48
N LEU A 260 -10.65 7.44 -21.42
CA LEU A 260 -10.32 6.11 -20.90
C LEU A 260 -10.92 5.93 -19.50
N PHE A 261 -11.72 4.89 -19.34
CA PHE A 261 -12.21 4.41 -18.06
C PHE A 261 -11.33 3.30 -17.52
N PHE A 262 -11.16 3.27 -16.19
CA PHE A 262 -10.45 2.26 -15.43
C PHE A 262 -11.48 1.53 -14.57
N GLY A 263 -12.15 0.54 -15.18
CA GLY A 263 -13.43 0.06 -14.66
C GLY A 263 -14.40 1.21 -14.41
N GLY A 264 -15.14 1.14 -13.30
CA GLY A 264 -15.91 2.26 -12.75
C GLY A 264 -15.13 3.14 -11.76
N MET A 265 -13.85 2.83 -11.50
CA MET A 265 -13.05 3.45 -10.43
C MET A 265 -12.46 4.81 -10.79
N ALA A 266 -12.08 5.02 -12.05
CA ALA A 266 -11.51 6.29 -12.49
C ALA A 266 -11.72 6.51 -13.98
N ARG A 267 -11.62 7.77 -14.40
CA ARG A 267 -11.77 8.20 -15.78
C ARG A 267 -10.74 9.26 -16.12
N ILE A 268 -10.21 9.20 -17.34
CA ILE A 268 -9.27 10.18 -17.87
C ILE A 268 -9.77 10.67 -19.21
N ASP A 269 -9.95 11.98 -19.32
CA ASP A 269 -10.41 12.66 -20.51
C ASP A 269 -9.26 13.40 -21.16
N PHE A 270 -8.96 13.04 -22.41
CA PHE A 270 -8.08 13.84 -23.24
C PHE A 270 -8.86 15.00 -23.85
N VAL A 271 -8.93 16.10 -23.12
CA VAL A 271 -9.80 17.25 -23.42
C VAL A 271 -9.33 18.01 -24.66
N ARG A 272 -8.01 18.19 -24.81
CA ARG A 272 -7.40 18.93 -25.92
C ARG A 272 -5.93 18.57 -26.09
N GLY A 273 -5.51 18.35 -27.34
CA GLY A 273 -4.11 18.20 -27.75
C GLY A 273 -4.02 17.47 -29.09
N GLU A 274 -2.81 17.33 -29.62
CA GLU A 274 -2.59 16.54 -30.83
C GLU A 274 -2.73 15.04 -30.55
N LYS A 275 -3.07 14.26 -31.59
CA LYS A 275 -3.12 12.81 -31.52
C LYS A 275 -1.81 12.27 -30.96
N GLN A 276 -1.88 11.54 -29.85
CA GLN A 276 -0.70 11.03 -29.16
C GLN A 276 -0.98 9.74 -28.40
N SER A 277 0.09 9.05 -28.04
CA SER A 277 0.03 7.85 -27.20
C SER A 277 -0.25 8.20 -25.75
N PHE A 278 -1.10 7.42 -25.10
CA PHE A 278 -1.27 7.36 -23.66
C PHE A 278 -0.88 5.95 -23.21
N VAL A 279 0.22 5.84 -22.47
CA VAL A 279 0.70 4.57 -21.96
C VAL A 279 0.14 4.35 -20.55
N VAL A 280 -0.67 3.33 -20.38
CA VAL A 280 -1.34 3.01 -19.13
C VAL A 280 -0.57 1.94 -18.38
N TYR A 281 -0.23 2.23 -17.12
CA TYR A 281 0.40 1.33 -16.17
C TYR A 281 -0.57 1.11 -15.00
N ALA A 282 -1.37 0.07 -15.09
CA ALA A 282 -2.37 -0.34 -14.10
C ALA A 282 -2.35 -1.86 -13.97
N SER A 283 -3.05 -2.42 -12.98
CA SER A 283 -3.22 -3.88 -12.88
C SER A 283 -3.65 -4.49 -14.22
N ASN A 284 -3.03 -5.61 -14.60
CA ASN A 284 -3.37 -6.29 -15.85
C ASN A 284 -4.84 -6.73 -15.90
N ARG A 285 -5.46 -6.91 -14.72
CA ARG A 285 -6.83 -7.39 -14.51
C ARG A 285 -7.88 -6.28 -14.56
N ILE A 286 -7.49 -5.01 -14.48
CA ILE A 286 -8.45 -3.92 -14.61
C ILE A 286 -8.87 -3.74 -16.08
N SER A 287 -10.18 -3.67 -16.30
CA SER A 287 -10.75 -3.35 -17.61
C SER A 287 -10.49 -1.89 -17.94
N ILE A 288 -9.97 -1.64 -19.15
CA ILE A 288 -9.79 -0.28 -19.66
C ILE A 288 -10.74 -0.09 -20.83
N HIS A 289 -11.73 0.80 -20.67
CA HIS A 289 -12.74 1.06 -21.69
C HIS A 289 -12.51 2.43 -22.32
N ARG A 290 -12.47 2.49 -23.66
CA ARG A 290 -12.29 3.73 -24.42
C ARG A 290 -13.61 4.18 -25.02
N THR A 291 -13.94 5.45 -24.85
CA THR A 291 -15.12 6.07 -25.49
C THR A 291 -14.80 7.49 -25.97
N LYS A 292 -15.76 8.11 -26.66
CA LYS A 292 -15.72 9.55 -26.97
C LYS A 292 -16.11 10.35 -25.74
N LEU A 293 -15.51 11.52 -25.56
CA LEU A 293 -15.75 12.39 -24.41
C LEU A 293 -17.23 12.76 -24.28
N GLU A 294 -17.90 13.03 -25.40
CA GLU A 294 -19.33 13.38 -25.45
C GLU A 294 -20.27 12.28 -24.89
N LYS A 295 -19.82 11.02 -24.92
CA LYS A 295 -20.60 9.86 -24.43
C LYS A 295 -20.15 9.38 -23.06
N ALA A 296 -19.09 9.97 -22.49
CA ALA A 296 -18.45 9.44 -21.30
C ALA A 296 -19.35 9.55 -20.06
N ASP A 297 -20.09 10.65 -19.92
CA ASP A 297 -21.02 10.84 -18.79
C ASP A 297 -22.20 9.87 -18.85
N GLU A 298 -22.82 9.73 -20.03
CA GLU A 298 -23.91 8.78 -20.28
C GLU A 298 -23.46 7.34 -20.02
N LEU A 299 -22.29 6.96 -20.55
CA LEU A 299 -21.72 5.63 -20.36
C LEU A 299 -21.50 5.32 -18.88
N TYR A 300 -20.97 6.28 -18.10
CA TYR A 300 -20.76 6.08 -16.68
C TYR A 300 -22.07 5.88 -15.93
N GLN A 301 -23.09 6.70 -16.21
CA GLN A 301 -24.40 6.59 -15.55
C GLN A 301 -25.13 5.28 -15.85
N THR A 302 -25.02 4.79 -17.08
CA THR A 302 -25.76 3.61 -17.56
C THR A 302 -25.05 2.29 -17.31
N HIS A 303 -23.71 2.29 -17.30
CA HIS A 303 -22.92 1.06 -17.27
C HIS A 303 -22.04 0.89 -16.02
N LEU A 304 -22.03 1.83 -15.08
CA LEU A 304 -21.34 1.65 -13.79
C LEU A 304 -21.87 0.40 -13.06
N GLY A 305 -20.96 -0.49 -12.63
CA GLY A 305 -21.31 -1.73 -11.96
C GLY A 305 -21.67 -2.89 -12.89
N THR A 306 -21.72 -2.66 -14.20
CA THR A 306 -21.91 -3.72 -15.21
C THR A 306 -20.58 -4.34 -15.62
N ASP A 307 -20.61 -5.33 -16.52
CA ASP A 307 -19.41 -5.95 -17.10
C ASP A 307 -18.52 -4.97 -17.89
N ILE A 308 -19.05 -3.79 -18.27
CA ILE A 308 -18.30 -2.78 -19.02
C ILE A 308 -17.45 -1.90 -18.08
N LEU A 309 -18.06 -1.37 -17.02
CA LEU A 309 -17.42 -0.46 -16.07
C LEU A 309 -17.39 -1.08 -14.67
N SER A 310 -16.62 -2.15 -14.55
CA SER A 310 -16.25 -2.82 -13.30
C SER A 310 -14.73 -3.01 -13.23
N PRO A 311 -14.13 -3.05 -12.02
CA PRO A 311 -14.73 -2.83 -10.69
C PRO A 311 -15.12 -1.36 -10.45
N PRO A 312 -16.01 -1.05 -9.47
CA PRO A 312 -16.70 -1.99 -8.59
C PRO A 312 -17.86 -2.68 -9.31
N THR A 313 -18.25 -3.88 -8.85
CA THR A 313 -19.23 -4.72 -9.56
C THR A 313 -20.62 -4.68 -8.89
N GLY A 314 -21.68 -4.64 -9.70
CA GLY A 314 -23.07 -4.70 -9.25
C GLY A 314 -23.50 -3.50 -8.40
N GLU A 315 -24.42 -3.75 -7.47
CA GLU A 315 -25.01 -2.75 -6.57
C GLU A 315 -23.97 -2.01 -5.71
N LYS A 316 -22.81 -2.64 -5.45
CA LYS A 316 -21.70 -2.04 -4.70
C LYS A 316 -21.16 -0.78 -5.37
N ALA A 317 -21.33 -0.65 -6.68
CA ALA A 317 -20.90 0.53 -7.41
C ALA A 317 -21.63 1.81 -6.97
N LYS A 318 -22.84 1.68 -6.41
CA LYS A 318 -23.59 2.81 -5.84
C LYS A 318 -22.97 3.35 -4.55
N ASN A 319 -22.15 2.56 -3.87
CA ASN A 319 -21.44 2.98 -2.66
C ASN A 319 -20.15 3.74 -2.97
N LEU A 320 -19.72 3.77 -4.23
CA LEU A 320 -18.53 4.52 -4.62
C LEU A 320 -18.80 6.03 -4.45
N PRO A 321 -17.92 6.78 -3.77
CA PRO A 321 -18.06 8.23 -3.68
C PRO A 321 -18.14 8.86 -5.07
N PRO A 322 -18.85 10.00 -5.21
CA PRO A 322 -18.96 10.68 -6.51
C PRO A 322 -17.57 11.03 -7.05
N LEU A 323 -17.43 10.98 -8.37
CA LEU A 323 -16.17 11.36 -9.01
C LEU A 323 -16.01 12.88 -8.96
N ARG A 324 -14.84 13.34 -8.49
CA ARG A 324 -14.39 14.73 -8.60
C ARG A 324 -13.43 14.86 -9.78
N ARG A 325 -13.46 16.02 -10.44
CA ARG A 325 -12.58 16.36 -11.56
C ARG A 325 -11.30 17.05 -11.08
N VAL A 326 -10.16 16.65 -11.63
CA VAL A 326 -8.85 17.28 -11.46
C VAL A 326 -8.24 17.53 -12.83
N SER A 327 -7.97 18.79 -13.15
CA SER A 327 -7.47 19.19 -14.46
C SER A 327 -5.95 19.39 -14.45
N PHE A 328 -5.28 18.86 -15.46
CA PHE A 328 -3.85 19.04 -15.68
C PHE A 328 -3.58 19.60 -17.08
N LYS A 329 -2.62 20.52 -17.15
CA LYS A 329 -2.01 20.98 -18.39
C LYS A 329 -0.58 20.47 -18.42
N ILE A 330 -0.27 19.64 -19.40
CA ILE A 330 1.06 19.08 -19.63
C ILE A 330 1.69 19.87 -20.79
N PRO A 331 2.79 20.61 -20.54
CA PRO A 331 3.48 21.33 -21.60
C PRO A 331 4.10 20.39 -22.64
N PRO A 332 4.21 20.81 -23.92
CA PRO A 332 4.96 20.06 -24.92
C PRO A 332 6.42 19.86 -24.50
N GLY A 333 7.00 18.72 -24.88
CA GLY A 333 8.36 18.29 -24.54
C GLY A 333 8.50 17.64 -23.16
N GLU A 334 7.57 17.88 -22.23
CA GLU A 334 7.64 17.31 -20.88
C GLU A 334 7.11 15.87 -20.83
N LYS A 335 7.89 14.96 -20.23
CA LYS A 335 7.45 13.59 -19.97
C LYS A 335 6.93 13.48 -18.53
N LYS A 336 5.60 13.43 -18.39
CA LYS A 336 4.92 13.41 -17.08
C LYS A 336 4.05 12.16 -16.92
N ASP A 337 3.96 11.70 -15.68
CA ASP A 337 2.99 10.69 -15.27
C ASP A 337 1.82 11.36 -14.54
N ILE A 338 0.61 11.00 -14.95
CA ILE A 338 -0.62 11.25 -14.21
C ILE A 338 -0.85 10.04 -13.32
N VAL A 339 -0.66 10.19 -12.01
CA VAL A 339 -0.75 9.09 -11.04
C VAL A 339 -2.07 9.17 -10.29
N ILE A 340 -2.78 8.05 -10.23
CA ILE A 340 -3.99 7.86 -9.43
C ILE A 340 -3.62 6.91 -8.28
N SER A 341 -3.66 7.42 -7.05
CA SER A 341 -3.21 6.68 -5.87
C SER A 341 -3.98 5.38 -5.66
N GLY A 342 -3.24 4.28 -5.62
CA GLY A 342 -3.75 2.92 -5.47
C GLY A 342 -4.28 2.25 -6.76
N LEU A 343 -4.24 2.92 -7.91
CA LEU A 343 -4.71 2.37 -9.19
C LEU A 343 -3.58 2.19 -10.23
N GLY A 344 -2.67 3.17 -10.28
CA GLY A 344 -1.56 3.19 -11.22
C GLY A 344 -1.31 4.57 -11.80
N TRP A 345 -0.65 4.62 -12.96
CA TRP A 345 -0.37 5.87 -13.64
C TRP A 345 -0.50 5.77 -15.16
N ILE A 346 -0.61 6.94 -15.77
CA ILE A 346 -0.73 7.11 -17.21
C ILE A 346 0.36 8.09 -17.66
N THR A 347 1.08 7.73 -18.70
CA THR A 347 2.12 8.57 -19.31
C THR A 347 1.61 9.03 -20.69
N PRO A 348 1.13 10.28 -20.82
CA PRO A 348 0.82 10.87 -22.11
C PRO A 348 2.08 11.07 -22.96
N GLY A 349 1.88 11.30 -24.26
CA GLY A 349 2.94 11.70 -25.17
C GLY A 349 3.51 13.09 -24.84
N GLN A 350 4.52 13.50 -25.60
CA GLN A 350 5.23 14.76 -25.36
C GLN A 350 4.78 15.90 -26.28
N THR A 351 3.67 15.76 -27.01
CA THR A 351 3.13 16.84 -27.86
C THR A 351 2.35 17.89 -27.05
N GLY A 352 2.15 17.65 -25.75
CA GLY A 352 1.38 18.49 -24.85
C GLY A 352 -0.09 18.07 -24.79
N ALA A 353 -0.70 18.20 -23.61
CA ALA A 353 -2.05 17.70 -23.38
C ALA A 353 -2.79 18.49 -22.29
N TRP A 354 -4.09 18.68 -22.50
CA TRP A 354 -5.04 19.06 -21.46
C TRP A 354 -5.85 17.83 -21.09
N VAL A 355 -5.75 17.43 -19.83
CA VAL A 355 -6.32 16.17 -19.34
C VAL A 355 -7.14 16.44 -18.09
N ASP A 356 -8.37 15.93 -18.08
CA ASP A 356 -9.23 15.92 -16.90
C ASP A 356 -9.29 14.51 -16.32
N VAL A 357 -8.92 14.37 -15.05
CA VAL A 357 -8.93 13.10 -14.32
C VAL A 357 -10.10 13.11 -13.35
N HIS A 358 -10.95 12.10 -13.44
CA HIS A 358 -12.10 11.90 -12.59
C HIS A 358 -11.85 10.70 -11.68
N VAL A 359 -11.84 10.95 -10.37
CA VAL A 359 -11.62 9.92 -9.33
C VAL A 359 -12.58 10.14 -8.17
N PRO A 360 -12.91 9.12 -7.36
CA PRO A 360 -13.75 9.28 -6.18
C PRO A 360 -13.22 10.36 -5.25
N VAL A 361 -14.12 11.12 -4.62
CA VAL A 361 -13.75 12.10 -3.58
C VAL A 361 -12.91 11.41 -2.50
N GLY A 362 -11.78 12.03 -2.16
CA GLY A 362 -10.78 11.48 -1.23
C GLY A 362 -9.57 10.85 -1.93
N VAL A 363 -9.70 10.36 -3.17
CA VAL A 363 -8.55 9.78 -3.89
C VAL A 363 -7.60 10.88 -4.37
N SER A 364 -6.30 10.70 -4.10
CA SER A 364 -5.26 11.61 -4.59
C SER A 364 -4.91 11.35 -6.06
N VAL A 365 -4.75 12.45 -6.81
CA VAL A 365 -4.23 12.44 -8.18
C VAL A 365 -3.10 13.45 -8.26
N VAL A 366 -1.95 13.02 -8.75
CA VAL A 366 -0.75 13.86 -8.82
C VAL A 366 -0.11 13.79 -10.20
N LEU A 367 0.44 14.91 -10.64
CA LEU A 367 1.31 14.98 -11.80
C LEU A 367 2.75 14.92 -11.32
N ARG A 368 3.54 13.99 -11.87
CA ARG A 368 4.96 13.83 -11.51
C ARG A 368 5.84 13.65 -12.74
N ASN A 369 7.15 13.72 -12.54
CA ASN A 369 8.10 13.37 -13.60
C ASN A 369 8.01 11.89 -13.92
N SER A 370 8.02 11.56 -15.21
CA SER A 370 7.85 10.18 -15.67
C SER A 370 8.88 9.24 -15.07
N LEU A 371 8.39 8.15 -14.48
CA LEU A 371 9.22 7.08 -13.95
C LEU A 371 10.03 6.39 -15.06
N ILE A 372 9.41 6.26 -16.25
CA ILE A 372 9.89 5.49 -17.41
C ILE A 372 10.24 6.43 -18.55
#